data_AF-A0A1M5Q0C6-F1
#
_entry.id   AF-A0A1M5Q0C6-F1
#
_cell.length_a   1.000
_cell.length_b   1.000
_cell.length_c   1.000
_cell.angle_alpha   90.00
_cell.angle_beta   90.00
_cell.angle_gamma   90.00
#
_symmetry.space_group_name_H-M   'P 1'
#
loop_
_entity.id
_entity.type
_entity.pdbx_description
1 polymer ?
#
loop_
_entity_poly.entity_id
_entity_poly.type
_entity_poly.pdbx_seq_one_letter_code
_entity_poly.pdbx_strand_id
1 'polypeptide(L)'
;MRSLTTLFIFCFFCLCGFKSIGQITTGDIAIIGYNGNSNPAELAIVTLAAIPSGQIIQITDRSWNPSTGFDETNVVAEGLITWTTTALIPAGTIIKVSITPGVTPTVAGLSSYGTVNATGWGTLVTAAGGDNWFIYTGAISSPNFLYAFANWFTNSPGGAATVTPWQTGGAINATTSYLPPVLAAGNYSAAFTGNVLHGDFVIYTGTIQGTKAQILASLAGTTNWSHNEVTPVVLTPGGTGFPGTNPIFKLPPTVTQVTSSIANGTYKIGDIIPVNVIFSALVNVTGTPTLSLNTGATVNYSGGTGTNTLTFSYTVTSGQSSADLDYSSTTALSLNGGTIKDAGSTDATLTLASPGAANSLGNNKAIVIDGIAPTVASVNSSTANGSYKAGAVINVTLNFSEAITVTGTPQLALNSGATANYASGTGTSSLAFTYSVQPTDASPDLDYTSTAALSLNGGTLKDAAGNDATLTLAAPGAANSLAANKNIVIDNTAPLVSSVNSSLANGTYKIGDLVPVTVNFSEAVTVTGTPTLSLNSGGTATYASGTGSA
;
A
#
# COMPACT_ATOMS: atom_id res chain seq x y z
N MET A 1 -52.05 10.91 22.16
CA MET A 1 -50.81 11.22 21.42
C MET A 1 -49.83 10.09 21.64
N ARG A 2 -49.76 9.13 20.70
CA ARG A 2 -48.79 8.03 20.70
C ARG A 2 -47.71 8.42 19.69
N SER A 3 -46.46 8.56 20.14
CA SER A 3 -45.31 8.80 19.27
C SER A 3 -44.75 7.45 18.82
N LEU A 4 -44.67 7.25 17.51
CA LEU A 4 -44.13 6.07 16.85
C LEU A 4 -42.67 6.40 16.48
N THR A 5 -41.72 5.75 17.14
CA THR A 5 -40.29 5.83 16.85
C THR A 5 -39.97 4.95 15.65
N THR A 6 -39.60 5.55 14.52
CA THR A 6 -39.12 4.83 13.33
C THR A 6 -37.63 4.54 13.50
N LEU A 7 -37.30 3.26 13.69
CA LEU A 7 -35.94 2.72 13.71
C LEU A 7 -35.46 2.54 12.26
N PHE A 8 -34.56 3.42 11.81
CA PHE A 8 -33.84 3.24 10.54
C PHE A 8 -32.69 2.24 10.75
N ILE A 9 -32.92 0.98 10.39
CA ILE A 9 -31.87 -0.02 10.22
C ILE A 9 -31.25 0.20 8.84
N PHE A 10 -30.06 0.80 8.79
CA PHE A 10 -29.23 0.75 7.60
C PHE A 10 -28.69 -0.68 7.44
N CYS A 11 -29.30 -1.42 6.51
CA CYS A 11 -28.79 -2.71 6.06
C CYS A 11 -27.53 -2.43 5.22
N PHE A 12 -26.35 -2.56 5.85
CA PHE A 12 -25.07 -2.54 5.16
C PHE A 12 -24.98 -3.83 4.32
N PHE A 13 -25.44 -3.77 3.08
CA PHE A 13 -25.14 -4.83 2.12
C PHE A 13 -23.63 -4.88 1.95
N CYS A 14 -23.03 -5.97 2.42
CA CYS A 14 -21.68 -6.36 2.09
C CYS A 14 -21.63 -6.57 0.56
N LEU A 15 -21.28 -5.51 -0.18
CA LEU A 15 -20.71 -5.69 -1.50
C LEU A 15 -19.35 -6.34 -1.27
N CYS A 16 -19.31 -7.68 -1.23
CA CYS A 16 -18.13 -8.38 -1.69
C CYS A 16 -17.90 -7.89 -3.12
N GLY A 17 -17.00 -6.93 -3.29
CA GLY A 17 -16.56 -6.51 -4.61
C GLY A 17 -16.09 -7.75 -5.34
N PHE A 18 -16.80 -8.14 -6.39
CA PHE A 18 -16.30 -9.12 -7.33
C PHE A 18 -15.02 -8.52 -7.91
N LYS A 19 -13.88 -8.95 -7.37
CA LYS A 19 -12.55 -8.58 -7.85
C LYS A 19 -12.54 -8.94 -9.33
N SER A 20 -12.30 -7.96 -10.21
CA SER A 20 -12.33 -8.21 -11.65
C SER A 20 -11.34 -9.33 -11.96
N ILE A 21 -11.80 -10.41 -12.58
CA ILE A 21 -10.92 -11.43 -13.13
C ILE A 21 -10.05 -10.70 -14.15
N GLY A 22 -8.72 -10.80 -14.05
CA GLY A 22 -7.81 -10.16 -15.01
C GLY A 22 -8.25 -10.52 -16.44
N GLN A 23 -8.63 -9.52 -17.22
CA GLN A 23 -9.18 -9.74 -18.55
C GLN A 23 -8.03 -9.90 -19.54
N ILE A 24 -8.16 -10.86 -20.45
CA ILE A 24 -7.24 -11.00 -21.58
C ILE A 24 -7.31 -9.75 -22.49
N THR A 25 -6.15 -9.33 -23.02
CA THR A 25 -5.98 -8.12 -23.83
C THR A 25 -5.39 -8.43 -25.20
N THR A 26 -5.47 -7.47 -26.13
CA THR A 26 -4.97 -7.64 -27.49
C THR A 26 -3.51 -8.11 -27.53
N GLY A 27 -3.24 -9.12 -28.36
CA GLY A 27 -1.94 -9.77 -28.51
C GLY A 27 -1.55 -10.77 -27.41
N ASP A 28 -2.38 -11.00 -26.37
CA ASP A 28 -2.08 -12.02 -25.34
C ASP A 28 -2.16 -13.46 -25.88
N ILE A 29 -2.71 -13.64 -27.08
CA ILE A 29 -2.75 -14.92 -27.80
C ILE A 29 -2.39 -14.63 -29.25
N ALA A 30 -1.70 -15.56 -29.91
CA ALA A 30 -1.36 -15.47 -31.32
C ALA A 30 -1.41 -16.84 -32.02
N ILE A 31 -1.69 -16.84 -33.32
CA ILE A 31 -1.53 -18.03 -34.17
C ILE A 31 -0.08 -18.08 -34.63
N ILE A 32 0.55 -19.24 -34.51
CA ILE A 32 1.98 -19.48 -34.83
C ILE A 32 2.18 -20.62 -35.82
N GLY A 33 1.11 -21.27 -36.25
CA GLY A 33 1.17 -22.30 -37.26
C GLY A 33 -0.21 -22.68 -37.76
N TYR A 34 -0.26 -23.16 -39.00
CA TYR A 34 -1.47 -23.52 -39.71
C TYR A 34 -1.19 -24.66 -40.68
N ASN A 35 -1.99 -25.72 -40.62
CA ASN A 35 -2.06 -26.77 -41.63
C ASN A 35 -3.48 -26.76 -42.22
N GLY A 36 -3.63 -26.16 -43.39
CA GLY A 36 -4.95 -25.91 -43.99
C GLY A 36 -5.44 -27.04 -44.88
N ASN A 37 -4.58 -27.58 -45.74
CA ASN A 37 -4.93 -28.65 -46.69
C ASN A 37 -4.77 -30.05 -46.07
N SER A 38 -5.08 -30.18 -44.77
CA SER A 38 -5.06 -31.44 -44.02
C SER A 38 -6.45 -31.75 -43.47
N ASN A 39 -6.72 -33.04 -43.22
CA ASN A 39 -7.90 -33.47 -42.48
C ASN A 39 -7.44 -34.28 -41.25
N PRO A 40 -7.51 -33.72 -40.03
CA PRO A 40 -8.09 -32.42 -39.67
C PRO A 40 -7.25 -31.22 -40.14
N ALA A 41 -7.88 -30.05 -40.27
CA ALA A 41 -7.17 -28.78 -40.37
C ALA A 41 -6.67 -28.39 -38.97
N GLU A 42 -5.48 -27.80 -38.89
CA GLU A 42 -4.81 -27.55 -37.61
C GLU A 42 -4.30 -26.12 -37.47
N LEU A 43 -4.44 -25.56 -36.27
CA LEU A 43 -3.82 -24.30 -35.87
C LEU A 43 -2.93 -24.55 -34.66
N ALA A 44 -1.75 -23.93 -34.62
CA ALA A 44 -0.99 -23.77 -33.39
C ALA A 44 -1.24 -22.37 -32.83
N ILE A 45 -1.73 -22.30 -31.60
CA ILE A 45 -1.99 -21.06 -30.88
C ILE A 45 -1.04 -20.98 -29.70
N VAL A 46 -0.37 -19.84 -29.52
CA VAL A 46 0.45 -19.55 -28.35
C VAL A 46 -0.20 -18.49 -27.48
N THR A 47 -0.15 -18.69 -26.16
CA THR A 47 -0.46 -17.64 -25.18
C THR A 47 0.79 -16.77 -24.95
N LEU A 48 0.75 -15.47 -25.23
CA LEU A 48 1.84 -14.52 -24.98
C LEU A 48 1.66 -13.73 -23.66
N ALA A 49 0.68 -14.12 -22.87
CA ALA A 49 0.52 -13.77 -21.46
C ALA A 49 -0.12 -14.95 -20.73
N ALA A 50 -0.12 -14.93 -19.40
CA ALA A 50 -0.88 -15.91 -18.63
C ALA A 50 -2.37 -15.64 -18.82
N ILE A 51 -3.15 -16.66 -19.16
CA ILE A 51 -4.60 -16.53 -19.41
C ILE A 51 -5.35 -17.03 -18.17
N PRO A 52 -6.06 -16.16 -17.43
CA PRO A 52 -6.81 -16.57 -16.25
C PRO A 52 -7.93 -17.57 -16.58
N SER A 53 -8.40 -18.29 -15.57
CA SER A 53 -9.63 -19.08 -15.68
C SER A 53 -10.86 -18.17 -15.86
N GLY A 54 -11.90 -18.67 -16.51
CA GLY A 54 -13.16 -17.96 -16.71
C GLY A 54 -13.17 -16.98 -17.88
N GLN A 55 -12.14 -16.98 -18.74
CA GLN A 55 -12.13 -16.18 -19.95
C GLN A 55 -12.95 -16.87 -21.04
N ILE A 56 -13.73 -16.09 -21.80
CA ILE A 56 -14.47 -16.56 -22.98
C ILE A 56 -13.76 -16.02 -24.22
N ILE A 57 -13.17 -16.93 -24.98
CA ILE A 57 -12.35 -16.64 -26.15
C ILE A 57 -13.03 -17.24 -27.38
N GLN A 58 -13.17 -16.43 -28.41
CA GLN A 58 -13.78 -16.80 -29.68
C GLN A 58 -12.69 -16.95 -30.75
N ILE A 59 -12.76 -18.01 -31.56
CA ILE A 59 -11.88 -18.25 -32.70
C ILE A 59 -12.77 -18.53 -33.92
N THR A 60 -12.59 -17.78 -35.00
CA THR A 60 -13.44 -17.89 -36.20
C THR A 60 -12.63 -17.66 -37.46
N ASP A 61 -13.07 -18.31 -38.53
CA ASP A 61 -12.64 -18.08 -39.91
C ASP A 61 -13.59 -17.14 -40.69
N ARG A 62 -14.65 -16.64 -40.05
CA ARG A 62 -15.56 -15.68 -40.69
C ARG A 62 -14.84 -14.41 -41.09
N SER A 63 -15.15 -13.95 -42.30
CA SER A 63 -14.60 -12.73 -42.85
C SER A 63 -15.11 -11.49 -42.11
N TRP A 64 -14.26 -10.47 -41.97
CA TRP A 64 -14.59 -9.26 -41.21
C TRP A 64 -14.55 -7.98 -42.04
N ASN A 65 -15.56 -7.13 -41.86
CA ASN A 65 -15.66 -5.80 -42.47
C ASN A 65 -15.98 -4.73 -41.39
N PRO A 66 -15.27 -3.59 -41.37
CA PRO A 66 -15.45 -2.55 -40.33
C PRO A 66 -16.85 -1.91 -40.30
N SER A 67 -17.57 -1.93 -41.42
CA SER A 67 -18.90 -1.32 -41.54
C SER A 67 -20.04 -2.29 -41.24
N THR A 68 -19.82 -3.59 -41.41
CA THR A 68 -20.89 -4.62 -41.33
C THR A 68 -20.63 -5.72 -40.33
N GLY A 69 -19.43 -5.81 -39.75
CA GLY A 69 -19.06 -6.85 -38.78
C GLY A 69 -18.54 -8.13 -39.44
N PHE A 70 -18.67 -9.25 -38.72
CA PHE A 70 -18.38 -10.57 -39.28
C PHE A 70 -19.47 -10.98 -40.28
N ASP A 71 -19.09 -11.66 -41.37
CA ASP A 71 -20.06 -12.24 -42.29
C ASP A 71 -20.79 -13.41 -41.63
N GLU A 72 -22.09 -13.23 -41.38
CA GLU A 72 -22.98 -14.25 -40.82
C GLU A 72 -23.90 -14.88 -41.88
N THR A 73 -23.63 -14.70 -43.17
CA THR A 73 -24.42 -15.30 -44.25
C THR A 73 -24.02 -16.74 -44.56
N ASN A 74 -22.79 -17.14 -44.23
CA ASN A 74 -22.23 -18.46 -44.54
C ASN A 74 -21.86 -19.30 -43.29
N VAL A 75 -22.67 -19.26 -42.24
CA VAL A 75 -22.39 -19.91 -40.94
C VAL A 75 -22.34 -21.45 -40.94
N VAL A 76 -22.61 -22.08 -42.10
CA VAL A 76 -22.49 -23.53 -42.28
C VAL A 76 -21.10 -23.90 -42.78
N ALA A 77 -20.51 -23.11 -43.69
CA ALA A 77 -19.15 -23.32 -44.16
C ALA A 77 -18.14 -22.68 -43.20
N GLU A 78 -18.40 -21.44 -42.77
CA GLU A 78 -17.58 -20.70 -41.82
C GLU A 78 -17.95 -21.10 -40.38
N GLY A 79 -16.95 -21.26 -39.52
CA GLY A 79 -17.12 -21.70 -38.15
C GLY A 79 -16.75 -20.71 -37.06
N LEU A 80 -17.18 -21.08 -35.87
CA LEU A 80 -16.96 -20.33 -34.63
C LEU A 80 -16.71 -21.31 -33.50
N ILE A 81 -15.57 -21.16 -32.83
CA ILE A 81 -15.22 -21.83 -31.59
C ILE A 81 -15.46 -20.84 -30.45
N THR A 82 -16.28 -21.21 -29.49
CA THR A 82 -16.37 -20.57 -28.18
C THR A 82 -15.62 -21.41 -27.16
N TRP A 83 -14.52 -20.88 -26.63
CA TRP A 83 -13.68 -21.53 -25.64
C TRP A 83 -13.76 -20.79 -24.31
N THR A 84 -14.18 -21.49 -23.25
CA THR A 84 -14.22 -20.96 -21.88
C THR A 84 -13.13 -21.61 -21.06
N THR A 85 -12.12 -20.85 -20.63
CA THR A 85 -11.01 -21.39 -19.84
C THR A 85 -11.48 -21.80 -18.44
N THR A 86 -10.99 -22.94 -17.93
CA THR A 86 -11.36 -23.45 -16.60
C THR A 86 -10.20 -23.45 -15.61
N ALA A 87 -8.98 -23.17 -16.08
CA ALA A 87 -7.77 -23.06 -15.27
C ALA A 87 -6.86 -21.95 -15.82
N LEU A 88 -5.89 -21.53 -15.01
CA LEU A 88 -4.82 -20.62 -15.45
C LEU A 88 -3.97 -21.33 -16.52
N ILE A 89 -3.78 -20.68 -17.66
CA ILE A 89 -2.88 -21.14 -18.72
C ILE A 89 -1.60 -20.31 -18.64
N PRO A 90 -0.42 -20.92 -18.40
CA PRO A 90 0.83 -20.18 -18.32
C PRO A 90 1.17 -19.48 -19.63
N ALA A 91 1.82 -18.32 -19.55
CA ALA A 91 2.41 -17.67 -20.72
C ALA A 91 3.39 -18.61 -21.43
N GLY A 92 3.42 -18.52 -22.75
CA GLY A 92 4.20 -19.34 -23.66
C GLY A 92 3.69 -20.74 -23.94
N THR A 93 2.50 -21.09 -23.46
CA THR A 93 1.85 -22.37 -23.75
C THR A 93 1.41 -22.41 -25.21
N ILE A 94 1.80 -23.46 -25.93
CA ILE A 94 1.31 -23.77 -27.28
C ILE A 94 0.17 -24.77 -27.18
N ILE A 95 -0.95 -24.45 -27.83
CA ILE A 95 -2.12 -25.31 -27.93
C ILE A 95 -2.37 -25.59 -29.40
N LYS A 96 -2.35 -26.86 -29.78
CA LYS A 96 -2.76 -27.30 -31.12
C LYS A 96 -4.28 -27.43 -31.15
N VAL A 97 -4.93 -26.67 -32.00
CA VAL A 97 -6.35 -26.79 -32.33
C VAL A 97 -6.47 -27.67 -33.56
N SER A 98 -7.28 -28.73 -33.52
CA SER A 98 -7.60 -29.56 -34.69
C SER A 98 -9.09 -29.55 -34.93
N ILE A 99 -9.51 -29.29 -36.17
CA ILE A 99 -10.91 -29.16 -36.60
C ILE A 99 -11.17 -30.17 -37.73
N THR A 100 -12.20 -30.99 -37.58
CA THR A 100 -12.61 -31.99 -38.59
C THR A 100 -13.94 -31.56 -39.23
N PRO A 101 -14.02 -31.43 -40.57
CA PRO A 101 -15.26 -31.04 -41.24
C PRO A 101 -16.32 -32.16 -41.30
N GLY A 102 -17.60 -31.79 -41.44
CA GLY A 102 -18.67 -32.72 -41.87
C GLY A 102 -19.54 -33.37 -40.80
N VAL A 103 -19.30 -33.09 -39.52
CA VAL A 103 -20.13 -33.50 -38.37
C VAL A 103 -20.31 -32.28 -37.45
N THR A 104 -21.10 -32.38 -36.37
CA THR A 104 -21.06 -31.35 -35.31
C THR A 104 -19.59 -31.07 -34.99
N PRO A 105 -19.07 -29.85 -35.24
CA PRO A 105 -17.63 -29.64 -35.27
C PRO A 105 -16.99 -30.04 -33.95
N THR A 106 -16.01 -30.93 -34.04
CA THR A 106 -15.20 -31.31 -32.88
C THR A 106 -13.89 -30.54 -32.91
N VAL A 107 -13.51 -29.99 -31.76
CA VAL A 107 -12.26 -29.24 -31.60
C VAL A 107 -11.41 -29.95 -30.57
N ALA A 108 -10.23 -30.42 -30.98
CA ALA A 108 -9.26 -31.02 -30.08
C ALA A 108 -8.23 -29.98 -29.57
N GLY A 109 -7.67 -30.21 -28.38
CA GLY A 109 -6.57 -29.44 -27.79
C GLY A 109 -6.98 -28.31 -26.85
N LEU A 110 -7.97 -27.48 -27.24
CA LEU A 110 -8.52 -26.44 -26.36
C LEU A 110 -9.27 -27.02 -25.14
N SER A 111 -9.86 -28.21 -25.31
CA SER A 111 -10.62 -28.92 -24.27
C SER A 111 -9.77 -29.32 -23.06
N SER A 112 -8.43 -29.37 -23.21
CA SER A 112 -7.49 -29.64 -22.10
C SER A 112 -7.41 -28.48 -21.10
N TYR A 113 -7.86 -27.29 -21.48
CA TYR A 113 -7.74 -26.06 -20.71
C TYR A 113 -9.09 -25.35 -20.47
N GLY A 114 -10.20 -25.97 -20.90
CA GLY A 114 -11.50 -25.34 -20.80
C GLY A 114 -12.64 -26.15 -21.42
N THR A 115 -13.83 -25.58 -21.38
CA THR A 115 -14.98 -26.09 -22.14
C THR A 115 -14.98 -25.44 -23.53
N VAL A 116 -15.38 -26.22 -24.54
CA VAL A 116 -15.33 -25.78 -25.94
C VAL A 116 -16.66 -26.13 -26.60
N ASN A 117 -17.21 -25.16 -27.32
CA ASN A 117 -18.33 -25.36 -28.22
C ASN A 117 -17.92 -24.86 -29.61
N ALA A 118 -18.27 -25.59 -30.66
CA ALA A 118 -17.94 -25.22 -32.03
C ALA A 118 -19.14 -25.41 -32.96
N THR A 119 -19.25 -24.51 -33.93
CA THR A 119 -20.31 -24.47 -34.96
C THR A 119 -19.68 -24.15 -36.32
N GLY A 120 -20.36 -24.46 -37.43
CA GLY A 120 -19.85 -24.26 -38.80
C GLY A 120 -19.11 -25.47 -39.36
N TRP A 121 -18.18 -25.25 -40.30
CA TRP A 121 -17.31 -26.28 -40.89
C TRP A 121 -18.02 -27.56 -41.38
N GLY A 122 -19.22 -27.40 -41.94
CA GLY A 122 -20.07 -28.52 -42.35
C GLY A 122 -19.54 -29.33 -43.54
N THR A 123 -18.55 -28.83 -44.29
CA THR A 123 -18.00 -29.51 -45.47
C THR A 123 -16.48 -29.36 -45.58
N LEU A 124 -15.96 -28.16 -45.40
CA LEU A 124 -14.53 -27.83 -45.41
C LEU A 124 -14.23 -26.92 -44.22
N VAL A 125 -13.00 -27.00 -43.71
CA VAL A 125 -12.53 -26.06 -42.68
C VAL A 125 -11.84 -24.85 -43.29
N THR A 126 -11.30 -25.01 -44.50
CA THR A 126 -10.41 -24.03 -45.09
C THR A 126 -10.83 -23.76 -46.52
N ALA A 127 -11.00 -22.49 -46.87
CA ALA A 127 -11.35 -22.12 -48.23
C ALA A 127 -10.22 -22.42 -49.24
N ALA A 128 -10.60 -22.65 -50.50
CA ALA A 128 -9.64 -22.86 -51.58
C ALA A 128 -8.84 -21.58 -51.83
N GLY A 129 -7.51 -21.68 -51.75
CA GLY A 129 -6.62 -20.52 -51.85
C GLY A 129 -6.40 -19.78 -50.52
N GLY A 130 -6.64 -20.44 -49.39
CA GLY A 130 -6.26 -19.94 -48.06
C GLY A 130 -7.38 -19.31 -47.27
N ASP A 131 -7.11 -18.95 -46.02
CA ASP A 131 -8.14 -18.51 -45.08
C ASP A 131 -7.74 -17.31 -44.23
N ASN A 132 -8.70 -16.70 -43.54
CA ASN A 132 -8.47 -15.75 -42.47
C ASN A 132 -8.94 -16.30 -41.13
N TRP A 133 -8.24 -15.96 -40.05
CA TRP A 133 -8.61 -16.37 -38.71
C TRP A 133 -8.58 -15.18 -37.78
N PHE A 134 -9.60 -15.04 -36.95
CA PHE A 134 -9.70 -14.03 -35.92
C PHE A 134 -9.86 -14.68 -34.55
N ILE A 135 -9.09 -14.18 -33.59
CA ILE A 135 -9.25 -14.50 -32.17
C ILE A 135 -9.75 -13.23 -31.48
N TYR A 136 -10.84 -13.33 -30.71
CA TYR A 136 -11.44 -12.19 -30.03
C TYR A 136 -12.16 -12.59 -28.73
N THR A 137 -12.55 -11.60 -27.94
CA THR A 137 -13.50 -11.77 -26.81
C THR A 137 -14.74 -10.92 -27.02
N GLY A 138 -15.78 -11.15 -26.21
CA GLY A 138 -17.04 -10.43 -26.35
C GLY A 138 -17.98 -11.05 -27.38
N ALA A 139 -19.07 -10.34 -27.70
CA ALA A 139 -20.08 -10.80 -28.63
C ALA A 139 -19.62 -10.63 -30.09
N ILE A 140 -20.13 -11.47 -31.00
CA ILE A 140 -19.81 -11.37 -32.44
C ILE A 140 -20.20 -10.01 -33.05
N SER A 141 -21.21 -9.34 -32.49
CA SER A 141 -21.66 -8.01 -32.90
C SER A 141 -20.81 -6.86 -32.36
N SER A 142 -19.95 -7.12 -31.36
CA SER A 142 -19.06 -6.14 -30.75
C SER A 142 -17.78 -6.82 -30.25
N PRO A 143 -16.95 -7.34 -31.18
CA PRO A 143 -15.78 -8.13 -30.83
C PRO A 143 -14.63 -7.25 -30.29
N ASN A 144 -13.98 -7.71 -29.23
CA ASN A 144 -12.70 -7.20 -28.75
C ASN A 144 -11.59 -8.07 -29.34
N PHE A 145 -11.00 -7.63 -30.45
CA PHE A 145 -10.02 -8.42 -31.18
C PHE A 145 -8.72 -8.62 -30.40
N LEU A 146 -8.23 -9.87 -30.43
CA LEU A 146 -6.98 -10.29 -29.80
C LEU A 146 -5.87 -10.51 -30.82
N TYR A 147 -6.16 -11.19 -31.93
CA TYR A 147 -5.18 -11.50 -32.97
C TYR A 147 -5.87 -11.81 -34.30
N ALA A 148 -5.17 -11.61 -35.41
CA ALA A 148 -5.62 -12.04 -36.74
C ALA A 148 -4.53 -12.80 -37.49
N PHE A 149 -4.91 -13.76 -38.31
CA PHE A 149 -4.02 -14.51 -39.17
C PHE A 149 -4.64 -14.64 -40.56
N ALA A 150 -3.85 -14.56 -41.62
CA ALA A 150 -4.31 -14.85 -42.98
C ALA A 150 -3.23 -15.55 -43.80
N ASN A 151 -3.62 -16.48 -44.68
CA ASN A 151 -2.69 -17.14 -45.60
C ASN A 151 -3.31 -17.25 -47.01
N TRP A 152 -3.53 -16.14 -47.70
CA TRP A 152 -4.26 -16.14 -48.99
C TRP A 152 -3.37 -16.32 -50.22
N PHE A 153 -3.80 -17.13 -51.18
CA PHE A 153 -3.11 -17.32 -52.45
C PHE A 153 -3.19 -16.07 -53.34
N THR A 154 -4.23 -15.24 -53.21
CA THR A 154 -4.41 -14.08 -54.08
C THR A 154 -3.43 -12.95 -53.74
N ASN A 155 -2.75 -12.41 -54.77
CA ASN A 155 -1.71 -11.37 -54.65
C ASN A 155 -2.22 -9.97 -54.23
N SER A 156 -3.52 -9.76 -54.02
CA SER A 156 -4.07 -8.43 -53.66
C SER A 156 -5.46 -8.48 -53.01
N PRO A 157 -5.55 -8.76 -51.71
CA PRO A 157 -6.67 -8.33 -50.89
C PRO A 157 -6.38 -6.86 -50.49
N GLY A 158 -6.54 -5.89 -51.40
CA GLY A 158 -6.39 -4.46 -51.03
C GLY A 158 -5.55 -3.55 -51.93
N GLY A 159 -5.14 -4.00 -53.13
CA GLY A 159 -4.52 -3.13 -54.14
C GLY A 159 -3.07 -2.72 -53.84
N ALA A 160 -2.15 -3.31 -54.61
CA ALA A 160 -0.71 -3.07 -54.63
C ALA A 160 0.09 -3.48 -53.37
N ALA A 161 1.15 -4.24 -53.62
CA ALA A 161 1.89 -5.08 -52.69
C ALA A 161 2.82 -4.34 -51.69
N THR A 162 2.45 -3.16 -51.16
CA THR A 162 3.46 -2.33 -50.47
C THR A 162 3.11 -1.73 -49.10
N VAL A 163 1.96 -2.01 -48.46
CA VAL A 163 1.77 -1.53 -47.06
C VAL A 163 1.10 -2.53 -46.11
N THR A 164 0.02 -3.22 -46.49
CA THR A 164 -0.57 -4.31 -45.66
C THR A 164 -1.29 -5.33 -46.54
N PRO A 165 -1.16 -6.64 -46.28
CA PRO A 165 -1.84 -7.68 -47.05
C PRO A 165 -3.36 -7.75 -46.86
N TRP A 166 -3.94 -6.99 -45.93
CA TRP A 166 -5.37 -6.96 -45.61
C TRP A 166 -6.16 -5.96 -46.47
N GLN A 167 -7.47 -6.21 -46.66
CA GLN A 167 -8.31 -5.34 -47.48
C GLN A 167 -8.31 -3.88 -46.99
N THR A 168 -8.19 -2.96 -47.94
CA THR A 168 -8.34 -1.51 -47.75
C THR A 168 -9.62 -0.99 -48.42
N GLY A 169 -10.27 -1.81 -49.24
CA GLY A 169 -11.46 -1.50 -50.04
C GLY A 169 -12.00 -2.77 -50.72
N GLY A 170 -13.32 -2.85 -50.95
CA GLY A 170 -13.98 -3.95 -51.67
C GLY A 170 -14.93 -4.79 -50.80
N ALA A 171 -15.46 -5.86 -51.40
CA ALA A 171 -16.28 -6.84 -50.71
C ALA A 171 -15.40 -7.90 -50.02
N ILE A 172 -15.81 -8.32 -48.82
CA ILE A 172 -15.24 -9.47 -48.12
C ILE A 172 -15.82 -10.79 -48.66
N ASN A 173 -15.09 -11.88 -48.49
CA ASN A 173 -15.54 -13.25 -48.79
C ASN A 173 -14.68 -14.24 -47.99
N ALA A 174 -14.93 -15.55 -48.14
CA ALA A 174 -14.21 -16.62 -47.42
C ALA A 174 -12.67 -16.57 -47.48
N THR A 175 -12.07 -15.82 -48.40
CA THR A 175 -10.61 -15.68 -48.54
C THR A 175 -10.14 -14.22 -48.48
N THR A 176 -10.98 -13.29 -48.03
CA THR A 176 -10.63 -11.88 -47.94
C THR A 176 -11.33 -11.17 -46.77
N SER A 177 -10.54 -10.43 -46.00
CA SER A 177 -11.00 -9.65 -44.84
C SER A 177 -10.25 -8.33 -44.70
N TYR A 178 -10.89 -7.37 -44.02
CA TYR A 178 -10.21 -6.19 -43.50
C TYR A 178 -9.43 -6.55 -42.22
N LEU A 179 -8.43 -5.74 -41.85
CA LEU A 179 -7.79 -5.83 -40.53
C LEU A 179 -8.48 -4.88 -39.56
N PRO A 180 -8.98 -5.35 -38.40
CA PRO A 180 -9.45 -4.47 -37.35
C PRO A 180 -8.40 -3.42 -36.97
N PRO A 181 -8.75 -2.13 -36.88
CA PRO A 181 -7.79 -1.06 -36.59
C PRO A 181 -6.95 -1.28 -35.32
N VAL A 182 -7.55 -1.88 -34.29
CA VAL A 182 -6.86 -2.24 -33.03
C VAL A 182 -5.72 -3.24 -33.26
N LEU A 183 -5.84 -4.13 -34.25
CA LEU A 183 -4.83 -5.12 -34.57
C LEU A 183 -3.68 -4.53 -35.41
N ALA A 184 -4.00 -3.59 -36.29
CA ALA A 184 -3.02 -2.90 -37.14
C ALA A 184 -2.02 -2.06 -36.34
N ALA A 185 -2.46 -1.41 -35.26
CA ALA A 185 -1.66 -0.47 -34.49
C ALA A 185 -0.50 -1.11 -33.70
N GLY A 186 -0.49 -2.42 -33.48
CA GLY A 186 0.48 -3.07 -32.59
C GLY A 186 1.01 -4.43 -33.07
N ASN A 187 1.05 -4.67 -34.38
CA ASN A 187 1.59 -5.90 -34.96
C ASN A 187 0.87 -7.17 -34.46
N TYR A 188 -0.44 -7.09 -34.22
CA TYR A 188 -1.25 -8.20 -33.71
C TYR A 188 -1.86 -9.05 -34.82
N SER A 189 -1.15 -9.18 -35.95
CA SER A 189 -1.57 -10.03 -37.04
C SER A 189 -0.39 -10.58 -37.84
N ALA A 190 -0.54 -11.77 -38.38
CA ALA A 190 0.34 -12.32 -39.41
C ALA A 190 -0.47 -12.55 -40.68
N ALA A 191 0.07 -12.19 -41.84
CA ALA A 191 -0.65 -12.36 -43.09
C ALA A 191 0.30 -12.66 -44.25
N PHE A 192 -0.01 -13.73 -44.98
CA PHE A 192 0.81 -14.26 -46.05
C PHE A 192 0.01 -14.28 -47.33
N THR A 193 0.43 -13.49 -48.32
CA THR A 193 -0.32 -13.32 -49.56
C THR A 193 0.52 -13.63 -50.79
N GLY A 194 -0.14 -14.23 -51.78
CA GLY A 194 0.45 -14.49 -53.08
C GLY A 194 1.28 -15.77 -53.14
N ASN A 195 1.54 -16.27 -54.34
CA ASN A 195 2.12 -17.59 -54.59
C ASN A 195 3.48 -17.87 -53.89
N VAL A 196 4.19 -16.84 -53.44
CA VAL A 196 5.51 -16.97 -52.80
C VAL A 196 5.41 -17.13 -51.29
N LEU A 197 4.45 -16.45 -50.67
CA LEU A 197 4.27 -16.42 -49.22
C LEU A 197 3.07 -17.27 -48.78
N HIS A 198 2.14 -17.55 -49.68
CA HIS A 198 1.12 -18.56 -49.45
C HIS A 198 1.76 -19.93 -49.19
N GLY A 199 1.11 -20.70 -48.34
CA GLY A 199 1.40 -22.11 -48.15
C GLY A 199 0.19 -22.79 -47.51
N ASP A 200 -0.09 -24.01 -47.94
CA ASP A 200 -1.03 -24.91 -47.27
C ASP A 200 -0.57 -25.28 -45.85
N PHE A 201 0.75 -25.25 -45.62
CA PHE A 201 1.39 -25.50 -44.32
C PHE A 201 2.33 -24.34 -43.98
N VAL A 202 2.00 -23.61 -42.91
CA VAL A 202 2.72 -22.41 -42.48
C VAL A 202 3.11 -22.54 -41.02
N ILE A 203 4.35 -22.22 -40.68
CA ILE A 203 4.81 -22.27 -39.28
C ILE A 203 5.80 -21.17 -38.95
N TYR A 204 5.67 -20.61 -37.76
CA TYR A 204 6.58 -19.63 -37.21
C TYR A 204 7.92 -20.28 -36.82
N THR A 205 9.02 -19.69 -37.29
CA THR A 205 10.39 -20.13 -37.07
C THR A 205 11.25 -19.06 -36.38
N GLY A 206 10.63 -17.99 -35.88
CA GLY A 206 11.32 -16.86 -35.27
C GLY A 206 11.68 -17.07 -33.79
N THR A 207 11.89 -15.95 -33.10
CA THR A 207 12.29 -15.92 -31.70
C THR A 207 11.17 -16.38 -30.76
N ILE A 208 11.45 -17.44 -30.00
CA ILE A 208 10.55 -17.95 -28.95
C ILE A 208 10.88 -17.44 -27.54
N GLN A 209 11.91 -16.60 -27.38
CA GLN A 209 12.30 -16.00 -26.09
C GLN A 209 12.34 -14.47 -26.17
N GLY A 210 11.61 -13.80 -25.30
CA GLY A 210 11.59 -12.34 -25.26
C GLY A 210 10.30 -11.78 -24.69
N THR A 211 10.20 -10.45 -24.69
CA THR A 211 8.97 -9.76 -24.30
C THR A 211 7.83 -10.08 -25.28
N LYS A 212 6.58 -9.98 -24.81
CA LYS A 212 5.37 -10.08 -25.64
C LYS A 212 5.47 -9.21 -26.90
N ALA A 213 5.94 -7.96 -26.77
CA ALA A 213 6.07 -7.02 -27.88
C ALA A 213 7.10 -7.46 -28.93
N GLN A 214 8.26 -8.00 -28.50
CA GLN A 214 9.28 -8.51 -29.41
C GLN A 214 8.79 -9.72 -30.20
N ILE A 215 8.09 -10.65 -29.53
CA ILE A 215 7.54 -11.84 -30.17
C ILE A 215 6.45 -11.44 -31.19
N LEU A 216 5.53 -10.55 -30.81
CA LEU A 216 4.49 -10.06 -31.73
C LEU A 216 5.07 -9.33 -32.94
N ALA A 217 6.09 -8.48 -32.75
CA ALA A 217 6.78 -7.84 -33.87
C ALA A 217 7.44 -8.86 -34.80
N SER A 218 8.02 -9.94 -34.25
CA SER A 218 8.60 -11.02 -35.04
C SER A 218 7.54 -11.84 -35.79
N LEU A 219 6.37 -12.06 -35.19
CA LEU A 219 5.23 -12.77 -35.80
C LEU A 219 4.61 -11.99 -36.96
N ALA A 220 4.52 -10.66 -36.86
CA ALA A 220 3.95 -9.83 -37.92
C ALA A 220 4.81 -9.75 -39.18
N GLY A 221 6.12 -10.00 -39.07
CA GLY A 221 7.03 -10.08 -40.21
C GLY A 221 6.92 -11.42 -40.93
N THR A 222 7.07 -11.44 -42.26
CA THR A 222 6.96 -12.66 -43.08
C THR A 222 8.25 -13.48 -43.14
N THR A 223 9.39 -12.91 -42.77
CA THR A 223 10.71 -13.57 -42.86
C THR A 223 10.93 -14.65 -41.79
N ASN A 224 10.12 -14.65 -40.73
CA ASN A 224 10.23 -15.57 -39.60
C ASN A 224 9.24 -16.73 -39.71
N TRP A 225 8.84 -17.07 -40.94
CA TRP A 225 7.86 -18.10 -41.23
C TRP A 225 8.39 -19.03 -42.32
N SER A 226 8.06 -20.30 -42.18
CA SER A 226 8.27 -21.32 -43.21
C SER A 226 6.95 -21.65 -43.87
N HIS A 227 6.99 -21.82 -45.19
CA HIS A 227 5.83 -22.07 -46.06
C HIS A 227 6.09 -23.34 -46.86
N ASN A 228 5.11 -24.24 -46.93
CA ASN A 228 5.19 -25.51 -47.65
C ASN A 228 3.82 -25.88 -48.23
N GLU A 229 3.80 -26.47 -49.43
CA GLU A 229 2.58 -26.87 -50.16
C GLU A 229 2.38 -28.40 -50.21
N VAL A 230 3.28 -29.18 -49.61
CA VAL A 230 3.36 -30.65 -49.80
C VAL A 230 3.32 -31.40 -48.47
N THR A 231 4.11 -30.98 -47.48
CA THR A 231 4.31 -31.74 -46.24
C THR A 231 3.83 -30.94 -45.03
N PRO A 232 2.83 -31.43 -44.26
CA PRO A 232 2.39 -30.78 -43.03
C PRO A 232 3.46 -30.82 -41.94
N VAL A 233 3.46 -29.81 -41.08
CA VAL A 233 4.34 -29.74 -39.91
C VAL A 233 3.60 -30.24 -38.67
N VAL A 234 4.30 -30.91 -37.76
CA VAL A 234 3.69 -31.36 -36.50
C VAL A 234 3.60 -30.19 -35.54
N LEU A 235 2.38 -29.65 -35.38
CA LEU A 235 2.07 -28.44 -34.61
C LEU A 235 1.89 -28.66 -33.09
N THR A 236 2.04 -29.89 -32.59
CA THR A 236 2.00 -30.15 -31.14
C THR A 236 3.33 -29.82 -30.46
N PRO A 237 3.32 -29.46 -29.16
CA PRO A 237 4.52 -29.49 -28.34
C PRO A 237 5.25 -30.84 -28.45
N GLY A 238 6.56 -30.80 -28.70
CA GLY A 238 7.40 -31.97 -28.95
C GLY A 238 7.42 -32.43 -30.40
N GLY A 239 6.62 -31.80 -31.27
CA GLY A 239 6.60 -32.03 -32.71
C GLY A 239 7.75 -31.36 -33.45
N THR A 240 7.86 -31.63 -34.75
CA THR A 240 8.86 -31.03 -35.64
C THR A 240 8.72 -29.52 -35.78
N GLY A 241 7.52 -28.98 -35.57
CA GLY A 241 7.29 -27.55 -35.60
C GLY A 241 7.65 -26.82 -34.30
N PHE A 242 7.39 -27.47 -33.17
CA PHE A 242 7.62 -26.91 -31.85
C PHE A 242 8.29 -27.94 -30.95
N PRO A 243 9.62 -28.13 -31.09
CA PRO A 243 10.35 -29.09 -30.27
C PRO A 243 10.34 -28.63 -28.81
N GLY A 244 10.20 -29.59 -27.88
CA GLY A 244 10.21 -29.34 -26.43
C GLY A 244 8.87 -29.59 -25.75
N THR A 245 8.71 -29.05 -24.56
CA THR A 245 7.52 -29.24 -23.71
C THR A 245 6.95 -27.89 -23.33
N ASN A 246 5.62 -27.79 -23.21
CA ASN A 246 4.98 -26.57 -22.77
C ASN A 246 5.42 -26.16 -21.35
N PRO A 247 5.52 -24.83 -21.07
CA PRO A 247 5.50 -23.73 -22.05
C PRO A 247 6.75 -23.70 -22.94
N ILE A 248 6.57 -23.49 -24.25
CA ILE A 248 7.67 -23.46 -25.22
C ILE A 248 8.23 -22.05 -25.38
N PHE A 249 7.37 -21.04 -25.46
CA PHE A 249 7.81 -19.66 -25.52
C PHE A 249 8.22 -19.18 -24.12
N LYS A 250 9.35 -18.47 -24.02
CA LYS A 250 9.93 -17.99 -22.77
C LYS A 250 9.74 -16.49 -22.66
N LEU A 251 8.68 -16.10 -21.96
CA LEU A 251 8.40 -14.72 -21.64
C LEU A 251 8.89 -14.37 -20.23
N PRO A 252 9.44 -13.16 -20.02
CA PRO A 252 9.77 -12.66 -18.68
C PRO A 252 8.57 -12.77 -17.72
N PRO A 253 8.77 -13.28 -16.49
CA PRO A 253 7.80 -13.08 -15.42
C PRO A 253 7.54 -11.59 -15.21
N THR A 254 6.29 -11.21 -15.00
CA THR A 254 5.88 -9.81 -14.80
C THR A 254 5.21 -9.67 -13.45
N VAL A 255 5.37 -8.54 -12.77
CA VAL A 255 4.58 -8.23 -11.57
C VAL A 255 3.11 -8.07 -11.97
N THR A 256 2.23 -8.80 -11.29
CA THR A 256 0.77 -8.79 -11.53
C THR A 256 0.03 -7.94 -10.50
N GLN A 257 0.47 -7.95 -9.25
CA GLN A 257 -0.02 -7.08 -8.19
C GLN A 257 0.94 -7.03 -7.00
N VAL A 258 0.81 -5.97 -6.20
CA VAL A 258 1.43 -5.87 -4.87
C VAL A 258 0.33 -5.80 -3.82
N THR A 259 0.46 -6.56 -2.74
CA THR A 259 -0.52 -6.59 -1.65
C THR A 259 0.16 -6.85 -0.30
N SER A 260 -0.61 -7.01 0.76
CA SER A 260 -0.13 -7.43 2.08
C SER A 260 -1.06 -8.48 2.67
N SER A 261 -0.50 -9.44 3.40
CA SER A 261 -1.29 -10.43 4.16
C SER A 261 -1.85 -9.90 5.48
N ILE A 262 -1.41 -8.73 5.95
CA ILE A 262 -1.92 -8.12 7.19
C ILE A 262 -3.27 -7.44 6.96
N ALA A 263 -4.09 -7.25 8.00
CA ALA A 263 -5.39 -6.59 7.86
C ALA A 263 -5.28 -5.11 7.45
N ASN A 264 -6.36 -4.51 6.96
CA ASN A 264 -6.43 -3.05 6.85
C ASN A 264 -6.42 -2.43 8.26
N GLY A 265 -5.84 -1.25 8.41
CA GLY A 265 -5.77 -0.56 9.71
C GLY A 265 -4.57 0.37 9.83
N THR A 266 -4.41 0.92 11.03
CA THR A 266 -3.27 1.77 11.41
C THR A 266 -2.21 0.93 12.12
N TYR A 267 -0.96 1.13 11.74
CA TYR A 267 0.20 0.42 12.28
C TYR A 267 1.21 1.40 12.85
N LYS A 268 1.69 1.08 14.05
CA LYS A 268 2.55 1.93 14.88
C LYS A 268 4.02 1.52 14.79
N ILE A 269 4.91 2.27 15.43
CA ILE A 269 6.33 1.93 15.56
C ILE A 269 6.50 0.48 16.07
N GLY A 270 7.36 -0.27 15.39
CA GLY A 270 7.71 -1.65 15.72
C GLY A 270 6.79 -2.71 15.10
N ASP A 271 5.63 -2.32 14.55
CA ASP A 271 4.78 -3.26 13.81
C ASP A 271 5.49 -3.72 12.51
N ILE A 272 5.28 -5.00 12.15
CA ILE A 272 5.87 -5.63 10.96
C ILE A 272 4.77 -5.91 9.93
N ILE A 273 4.93 -5.35 8.74
CA ILE A 273 4.00 -5.44 7.63
C ILE A 273 4.66 -6.25 6.49
N PRO A 274 4.16 -7.46 6.18
CA PRO A 274 4.63 -8.21 5.01
C PRO A 274 4.05 -7.61 3.73
N VAL A 275 4.91 -7.13 2.84
CA VAL A 275 4.55 -6.64 1.51
C VAL A 275 4.85 -7.75 0.49
N ASN A 276 3.81 -8.20 -0.20
CA ASN A 276 3.85 -9.34 -1.13
C ASN A 276 3.81 -8.83 -2.57
N VAL A 277 4.87 -9.07 -3.33
CA VAL A 277 4.96 -8.82 -4.77
C VAL A 277 4.67 -10.12 -5.52
N ILE A 278 3.59 -10.15 -6.31
CA ILE A 278 3.11 -11.35 -6.98
C ILE A 278 3.44 -11.27 -8.47
N PHE A 279 4.10 -12.30 -8.99
CA PHE A 279 4.52 -12.46 -10.38
C PHE A 279 3.56 -13.36 -11.18
N SER A 280 3.60 -13.23 -12.50
CA SER A 280 2.82 -14.06 -13.44
C SER A 280 3.30 -15.50 -13.56
N ALA A 281 4.50 -15.80 -13.05
CA ALA A 281 5.10 -17.14 -13.02
C ALA A 281 5.98 -17.30 -11.77
N LEU A 282 6.45 -18.53 -11.52
CA LEU A 282 7.40 -18.81 -10.44
C LEU A 282 8.72 -18.07 -10.71
N VAL A 283 9.28 -17.46 -9.66
CA VAL A 283 10.55 -16.73 -9.71
C VAL A 283 11.53 -17.23 -8.65
N ASN A 284 12.80 -17.27 -9.00
CA ASN A 284 13.93 -17.57 -8.15
C ASN A 284 14.71 -16.29 -7.89
N VAL A 285 15.09 -16.08 -6.63
CA VAL A 285 15.78 -14.88 -6.17
C VAL A 285 17.22 -15.20 -5.77
N THR A 286 18.16 -14.37 -6.20
CA THR A 286 19.51 -14.29 -5.60
C THR A 286 19.73 -12.90 -5.00
N GLY A 287 20.65 -12.78 -4.04
CA GLY A 287 20.92 -11.52 -3.34
C GLY A 287 19.76 -11.07 -2.45
N THR A 288 19.71 -9.77 -2.15
CA THR A 288 18.66 -9.16 -1.33
C THR A 288 18.01 -7.99 -2.06
N PRO A 289 17.09 -8.26 -3.02
CA PRO A 289 16.29 -7.22 -3.66
C PRO A 289 15.62 -6.32 -2.62
N THR A 290 15.34 -5.08 -3.01
CA THR A 290 14.74 -4.07 -2.15
C THR A 290 13.49 -3.48 -2.77
N LEU A 291 12.60 -2.99 -1.91
CA LEU A 291 11.41 -2.26 -2.29
C LEU A 291 11.39 -0.92 -1.54
N SER A 292 11.38 0.19 -2.28
CA SER A 292 11.23 1.52 -1.66
C SER A 292 9.76 1.87 -1.45
N LEU A 293 9.40 2.32 -0.25
CA LEU A 293 8.05 2.65 0.17
C LEU A 293 7.82 4.17 0.16
N ASN A 294 6.55 4.58 0.06
CA ASN A 294 6.17 6.00 0.10
C ASN A 294 6.35 6.65 1.48
N THR A 295 6.68 5.86 2.52
CA THR A 295 7.13 6.33 3.84
C THR A 295 8.59 6.79 3.85
N GLY A 296 9.31 6.63 2.74
CA GLY A 296 10.77 6.82 2.66
C GLY A 296 11.59 5.60 3.11
N ALA A 297 10.92 4.54 3.61
CA ALA A 297 11.59 3.29 3.95
C ALA A 297 12.09 2.56 2.71
N THR A 298 13.21 1.85 2.83
CA THR A 298 13.62 0.81 1.86
C THR A 298 13.64 -0.52 2.59
N VAL A 299 12.84 -1.47 2.12
CA VAL A 299 12.64 -2.76 2.79
C VAL A 299 13.28 -3.88 2.00
N ASN A 300 13.84 -4.86 2.71
CA ASN A 300 14.57 -5.97 2.10
C ASN A 300 13.63 -7.15 1.84
N TYR A 301 13.92 -7.87 0.76
CA TYR A 301 13.37 -9.19 0.49
C TYR A 301 13.57 -10.12 1.68
N SER A 302 12.50 -10.79 2.11
CA SER A 302 12.48 -11.66 3.29
C SER A 302 12.11 -13.13 2.98
N GLY A 303 11.55 -13.44 1.80
CA GLY A 303 11.28 -14.82 1.41
C GLY A 303 10.37 -14.98 0.18
N GLY A 304 10.22 -16.21 -0.31
CA GLY A 304 9.32 -16.53 -1.43
C GLY A 304 9.98 -17.04 -2.72
N THR A 305 11.30 -17.23 -2.73
CA THR A 305 12.03 -17.84 -3.86
C THR A 305 11.45 -19.21 -4.24
N GLY A 306 11.39 -19.51 -5.54
CA GLY A 306 10.76 -20.70 -6.09
C GLY A 306 9.22 -20.63 -6.16
N THR A 307 8.62 -19.52 -5.70
CA THR A 307 7.18 -19.28 -5.78
C THR A 307 6.88 -18.10 -6.71
N ASN A 308 5.60 -17.82 -6.97
CA ASN A 308 5.19 -16.61 -7.69
C ASN A 308 5.00 -15.40 -6.77
N THR A 309 5.28 -15.51 -5.47
CA THR A 309 5.06 -14.44 -4.48
C THR A 309 6.33 -14.17 -3.69
N LEU A 310 6.90 -12.98 -3.84
CA LEU A 310 8.03 -12.54 -3.03
C LEU A 310 7.52 -11.66 -1.88
N THR A 311 8.02 -11.91 -0.68
CA THR A 311 7.69 -11.14 0.54
C THR A 311 8.84 -10.20 0.89
N PHE A 312 8.49 -8.98 1.28
CA PHE A 312 9.36 -7.95 1.83
C PHE A 312 8.82 -7.56 3.20
N SER A 313 9.66 -7.57 4.24
CA SER A 313 9.20 -7.27 5.60
C SER A 313 9.45 -5.81 5.94
N TYR A 314 8.38 -5.02 6.06
CA TYR A 314 8.45 -3.63 6.48
C TYR A 314 8.24 -3.48 7.98
N THR A 315 9.26 -3.04 8.72
CA THR A 315 9.10 -2.63 10.11
C THR A 315 8.91 -1.12 10.18
N VAL A 316 7.82 -0.66 10.80
CA VAL A 316 7.58 0.78 11.00
C VAL A 316 8.62 1.33 11.98
N THR A 317 9.36 2.34 11.55
CA THR A 317 10.35 3.04 12.40
C THR A 317 9.91 4.46 12.73
N SER A 318 10.50 5.04 13.77
CA SER A 318 10.25 6.44 14.17
C SER A 318 10.42 7.41 13.00
N GLY A 319 9.50 8.36 12.88
CA GLY A 319 9.49 9.41 11.86
C GLY A 319 8.78 9.03 10.55
N GLN A 320 8.44 7.75 10.35
CA GLN A 320 7.74 7.31 9.14
C GLN A 320 6.23 7.52 9.29
N SER A 321 5.58 8.05 8.27
CA SER A 321 4.12 8.14 8.24
C SER A 321 3.61 7.98 6.82
N SER A 322 2.39 7.47 6.70
CA SER A 322 1.66 7.44 5.44
C SER A 322 0.17 7.31 5.71
N ALA A 323 -0.64 8.12 5.02
CA ALA A 323 -2.09 7.98 5.05
C ALA A 323 -2.58 6.70 4.33
N ASP A 324 -1.78 6.19 3.39
CA ASP A 324 -2.00 4.90 2.74
C ASP A 324 -0.67 4.34 2.23
N LEU A 325 -0.26 3.18 2.73
CA LEU A 325 1.03 2.59 2.43
C LEU A 325 1.08 2.09 0.98
N ASP A 326 2.07 2.56 0.24
CA ASP A 326 2.39 2.07 -1.10
C ASP A 326 3.91 2.03 -1.33
N TYR A 327 4.33 1.54 -2.49
CA TYR A 327 5.70 1.74 -2.97
C TYR A 327 5.88 3.13 -3.60
N SER A 328 7.12 3.61 -3.66
CA SER A 328 7.41 5.00 -4.05
C SER A 328 7.21 5.30 -5.54
N SER A 329 7.33 4.31 -6.42
CA SER A 329 7.17 4.46 -7.87
C SER A 329 7.00 3.12 -8.61
N THR A 330 6.69 3.17 -9.91
CA THR A 330 6.63 1.98 -10.79
C THR A 330 7.97 1.23 -10.90
N THR A 331 9.09 1.82 -10.45
CA THR A 331 10.44 1.24 -10.49
C THR A 331 11.01 1.01 -9.09
N ALA A 332 10.17 1.02 -8.05
CA ALA A 332 10.60 0.91 -6.66
C ALA A 332 11.17 -0.47 -6.29
N LEU A 333 10.87 -1.51 -7.06
CA LEU A 333 11.46 -2.84 -6.91
C LEU A 333 12.84 -2.88 -7.58
N SER A 334 13.89 -3.01 -6.77
CA SER A 334 15.28 -3.03 -7.21
C SER A 334 15.96 -4.35 -6.87
N LEU A 335 16.86 -4.80 -7.75
CA LEU A 335 17.59 -6.05 -7.55
C LEU A 335 18.67 -5.96 -6.48
N ASN A 336 19.20 -4.76 -6.21
CA ASN A 336 20.27 -4.54 -5.22
C ASN A 336 21.44 -5.56 -5.34
N GLY A 337 21.95 -5.73 -6.57
CA GLY A 337 23.02 -6.68 -6.90
C GLY A 337 22.59 -8.16 -7.00
N GLY A 338 21.32 -8.46 -6.74
CA GLY A 338 20.70 -9.78 -6.90
C GLY A 338 20.10 -10.03 -8.28
N THR A 339 19.28 -11.08 -8.38
CA THR A 339 18.47 -11.40 -9.57
C THR A 339 17.08 -11.88 -9.18
N ILE A 340 16.11 -11.68 -10.08
CA ILE A 340 14.78 -12.28 -10.00
C ILE A 340 14.51 -12.90 -11.37
N LYS A 341 14.51 -14.23 -11.45
CA LYS A 341 14.46 -14.99 -12.73
C LYS A 341 13.46 -16.12 -12.67
N ASP A 342 12.91 -16.55 -13.81
CA ASP A 342 12.16 -17.81 -13.88
C ASP A 342 13.09 -19.05 -13.78
N ALA A 343 12.51 -20.25 -13.83
CA ALA A 343 13.28 -21.50 -13.88
C ALA A 343 14.13 -21.65 -15.17
N GLY A 344 13.75 -20.94 -16.24
CA GLY A 344 14.46 -20.87 -17.51
C GLY A 344 15.61 -19.86 -17.54
N SER A 345 15.92 -19.21 -16.41
CA SER A 345 16.90 -18.12 -16.27
C SER A 345 16.57 -16.82 -17.02
N THR A 346 15.31 -16.60 -17.37
CA THR A 346 14.79 -15.34 -17.94
C THR A 346 14.58 -14.32 -16.82
N ASP A 347 15.14 -13.11 -16.97
CA ASP A 347 14.93 -12.02 -16.01
C ASP A 347 13.46 -11.60 -15.94
N ALA A 348 12.98 -11.34 -14.73
CA ALA A 348 11.65 -10.79 -14.51
C ALA A 348 11.58 -9.31 -14.89
N THR A 349 10.44 -8.89 -15.43
CA THR A 349 10.08 -7.48 -15.56
C THR A 349 9.59 -6.95 -14.22
N LEU A 350 10.35 -6.01 -13.65
CA LEU A 350 10.14 -5.50 -12.29
C LEU A 350 9.20 -4.29 -12.20
N THR A 351 8.69 -3.81 -13.33
CA THR A 351 7.78 -2.68 -13.39
C THR A 351 6.51 -2.97 -12.57
N LEU A 352 6.25 -2.14 -11.59
CA LEU A 352 5.05 -2.17 -10.76
C LEU A 352 3.92 -1.35 -11.41
N ALA A 353 2.69 -1.56 -10.94
CA ALA A 353 1.60 -0.65 -11.29
C ALA A 353 1.91 0.79 -10.81
N SER A 354 1.22 1.79 -11.33
CA SER A 354 1.34 3.14 -10.76
C SER A 354 0.78 3.14 -9.32
N PRO A 355 1.44 3.79 -8.33
CA PRO A 355 0.91 3.88 -6.97
C PRO A 355 -0.55 4.37 -6.95
N GLY A 356 -1.40 3.73 -6.15
CA GLY A 356 -2.85 3.96 -6.09
C GLY A 356 -3.69 3.43 -7.26
N ALA A 357 -3.08 2.99 -8.37
CA ALA A 357 -3.80 2.37 -9.49
C ALA A 357 -4.16 0.91 -9.19
N ALA A 358 -5.04 0.31 -10.01
CA ALA A 358 -5.37 -1.11 -9.90
C ALA A 358 -4.10 -1.97 -9.79
N ASN A 359 -4.11 -2.95 -8.87
CA ASN A 359 -2.99 -3.84 -8.57
C ASN A 359 -1.80 -3.24 -7.78
N SER A 360 -1.84 -1.95 -7.41
CA SER A 360 -0.87 -1.36 -6.46
C SER A 360 -1.18 -1.74 -5.00
N LEU A 361 -0.24 -1.48 -4.07
CA LEU A 361 -0.45 -1.82 -2.67
C LEU A 361 -1.55 -0.96 -2.04
N GLY A 362 -1.52 0.36 -2.26
CA GLY A 362 -2.54 1.29 -1.74
C GLY A 362 -3.92 1.10 -2.37
N ASN A 363 -3.98 0.59 -3.60
CA ASN A 363 -5.27 0.18 -4.16
C ASN A 363 -5.80 -1.13 -3.55
N ASN A 364 -4.92 -2.08 -3.27
CA ASN A 364 -5.30 -3.39 -2.78
C ASN A 364 -5.58 -3.44 -1.28
N LYS A 365 -5.01 -2.52 -0.49
CA LYS A 365 -5.08 -2.49 0.99
C LYS A 365 -5.16 -1.05 1.47
N ALA A 366 -5.89 -0.84 2.57
CA ALA A 366 -5.94 0.44 3.28
C ALA A 366 -5.09 0.32 4.55
N ILE A 367 -3.82 0.67 4.44
CA ILE A 367 -2.82 0.53 5.51
C ILE A 367 -2.30 1.92 5.86
N VAL A 368 -2.63 2.42 7.04
CA VAL A 368 -2.12 3.69 7.56
C VAL A 368 -0.87 3.41 8.38
N ILE A 369 0.18 4.19 8.16
CA ILE A 369 1.41 4.13 8.95
C ILE A 369 1.49 5.35 9.85
N ASP A 370 1.60 5.09 11.15
CA ASP A 370 1.80 6.10 12.17
C ASP A 370 3.06 5.77 12.98
N GLY A 371 4.20 6.23 12.49
CA GLY A 371 5.50 6.13 13.16
C GLY A 371 5.86 7.39 13.94
N ILE A 372 4.90 8.26 14.28
CA ILE A 372 5.16 9.50 15.01
C ILE A 372 4.73 9.29 16.47
N ALA A 373 5.71 9.23 17.37
CA ALA A 373 5.41 9.11 18.79
C ALA A 373 5.09 10.49 19.39
N PRO A 374 4.14 10.58 20.34
CA PRO A 374 3.88 11.80 21.08
C PRO A 374 5.09 12.29 21.88
N THR A 375 5.23 13.60 22.03
CA THR A 375 6.29 14.24 22.83
C THR A 375 5.72 15.29 23.76
N VAL A 376 6.36 15.54 24.91
CA VAL A 376 5.96 16.63 25.81
C VAL A 376 6.44 17.96 25.23
N ALA A 377 5.51 18.82 24.84
CA ALA A 377 5.77 20.14 24.27
C ALA A 377 6.03 21.21 25.34
N SER A 378 5.29 21.18 26.47
CA SER A 378 5.50 22.11 27.59
C SER A 378 4.84 21.65 28.88
N VAL A 379 5.33 22.20 30.00
CA VAL A 379 4.69 22.09 31.32
C VAL A 379 4.27 23.48 31.78
N ASN A 380 3.01 23.62 32.20
CA ASN A 380 2.44 24.91 32.62
C ASN A 380 1.56 24.73 33.87
N SER A 381 0.99 25.83 34.38
CA SER A 381 0.03 25.82 35.48
C SER A 381 -1.07 26.86 35.28
N SER A 382 -2.31 26.46 35.57
CA SER A 382 -3.45 27.38 35.66
C SER A 382 -3.48 28.13 37.00
N THR A 383 -2.73 27.68 38.00
CA THR A 383 -2.53 28.40 39.26
C THR A 383 -1.78 29.71 38.99
N ALA A 384 -2.22 30.81 39.61
CA ALA A 384 -1.60 32.12 39.40
C ALA A 384 -0.17 32.15 39.93
N ASN A 385 0.66 33.07 39.42
CA ASN A 385 1.97 33.32 40.02
C ASN A 385 1.79 33.85 41.45
N GLY A 386 2.64 33.44 42.38
CA GLY A 386 2.53 33.84 43.78
C GLY A 386 3.18 32.85 44.76
N SER A 387 3.07 33.16 46.04
CA SER A 387 3.53 32.31 47.15
C SER A 387 2.38 31.54 47.76
N TYR A 388 2.58 30.23 47.96
CA TYR A 388 1.57 29.29 48.45
C TYR A 388 2.10 28.53 49.66
N LYS A 389 1.21 28.31 50.64
CA LYS A 389 1.49 27.59 51.88
C LYS A 389 0.79 26.23 51.90
N ALA A 390 1.08 25.43 52.92
CA ALA A 390 0.45 24.14 53.16
C ALA A 390 -1.09 24.20 53.06
N GLY A 391 -1.67 23.21 52.40
CA GLY A 391 -3.11 23.13 52.09
C GLY A 391 -3.51 23.77 50.76
N ALA A 392 -2.65 24.54 50.11
CA ALA A 392 -2.90 25.02 48.75
C ALA A 392 -2.88 23.86 47.73
N VAL A 393 -3.67 23.99 46.67
CA VAL A 393 -3.68 23.06 45.53
C VAL A 393 -3.13 23.78 44.30
N ILE A 394 -2.05 23.23 43.74
CA ILE A 394 -1.41 23.70 42.52
C ILE A 394 -1.81 22.77 41.36
N ASN A 395 -2.37 23.35 40.31
CA ASN A 395 -2.75 22.61 39.11
C ASN A 395 -1.60 22.68 38.09
N VAL A 396 -1.04 21.54 37.70
CA VAL A 396 0.01 21.45 36.68
C VAL A 396 -0.60 20.87 35.40
N THR A 397 -0.17 21.34 34.24
CA THR A 397 -0.65 20.87 32.94
C THR A 397 0.53 20.50 32.06
N LEU A 398 0.56 19.25 31.59
CA LEU A 398 1.50 18.76 30.59
C LEU A 398 0.83 18.82 29.22
N ASN A 399 1.43 19.55 28.29
CA ASN A 399 0.97 19.61 26.90
C ASN A 399 1.84 18.69 26.05
N PHE A 400 1.20 17.81 25.28
CA PHE A 400 1.81 16.90 24.33
C PHE A 400 1.65 17.40 22.89
N SER A 401 2.45 16.86 21.97
CA SER A 401 2.37 17.16 20.53
C SER A 401 1.09 16.66 19.86
N GLU A 402 0.40 15.70 20.46
CA GLU A 402 -0.85 15.12 19.98
C GLU A 402 -1.68 14.54 21.13
N ALA A 403 -2.85 13.99 20.82
CA ALA A 403 -3.75 13.43 21.82
C ALA A 403 -3.21 12.12 22.43
N ILE A 404 -3.30 12.01 23.76
CA ILE A 404 -2.79 10.87 24.52
C ILE A 404 -3.91 10.14 25.26
N THR A 405 -3.98 8.83 25.09
CA THR A 405 -4.72 7.92 25.96
C THR A 405 -3.88 7.53 27.17
N VAL A 406 -4.44 7.75 28.36
CA VAL A 406 -3.79 7.45 29.63
C VAL A 406 -4.35 6.16 30.23
N THR A 407 -3.48 5.27 30.68
CA THR A 407 -3.82 4.21 31.64
C THR A 407 -3.02 4.40 32.93
N GLY A 408 -3.46 3.81 34.04
CA GLY A 408 -2.81 3.96 35.35
C GLY A 408 -2.90 5.38 35.92
N THR A 409 -1.96 5.72 36.80
CA THR A 409 -1.91 7.01 37.50
C THR A 409 -0.53 7.67 37.36
N PRO A 410 -0.20 8.25 36.19
CA PRO A 410 1.07 8.93 36.00
C PRO A 410 1.32 10.00 37.08
N GLN A 411 2.60 10.22 37.38
CA GLN A 411 3.04 11.11 38.45
C GLN A 411 4.22 11.96 37.98
N LEU A 412 4.23 13.23 38.40
CA LEU A 412 5.32 14.17 38.14
C LEU A 412 6.02 14.51 39.46
N ALA A 413 7.28 14.12 39.59
CA ALA A 413 8.09 14.46 40.76
C ALA A 413 8.48 15.94 40.74
N LEU A 414 8.20 16.66 41.82
CA LEU A 414 8.43 18.10 41.94
C LEU A 414 9.71 18.42 42.73
N ASN A 415 10.35 19.54 42.43
CA ASN A 415 11.55 20.02 43.12
C ASN A 415 11.28 20.45 44.57
N SER A 416 10.02 20.55 44.98
CA SER A 416 9.61 20.74 46.38
C SER A 416 9.79 19.49 47.25
N GLY A 417 10.12 18.34 46.65
CA GLY A 417 10.15 17.02 47.31
C GLY A 417 8.82 16.26 47.23
N ALA A 418 7.76 16.89 46.72
CA ALA A 418 6.44 16.30 46.56
C ALA A 418 6.20 15.72 45.16
N THR A 419 4.98 15.24 44.91
CA THR A 419 4.54 14.69 43.62
C THR A 419 3.22 15.29 43.19
N ALA A 420 3.11 15.72 41.93
CA ALA A 420 1.84 16.03 41.31
C ALA A 420 1.22 14.75 40.72
N ASN A 421 -0.05 14.50 41.02
CA ASN A 421 -0.77 13.29 40.59
C ASN A 421 -1.65 13.59 39.39
N TYR A 422 -1.68 12.68 38.41
CA TYR A 422 -2.59 12.76 37.27
C TYR A 422 -4.05 12.89 37.74
N ALA A 423 -4.76 13.87 37.16
CA ALA A 423 -6.13 14.20 37.51
C ALA A 423 -7.10 13.99 36.34
N SER A 424 -6.76 14.43 35.13
CA SER A 424 -7.62 14.30 33.94
C SER A 424 -6.88 14.61 32.63
N GLY A 425 -7.58 14.45 31.49
CA GLY A 425 -7.08 14.84 30.16
C GLY A 425 -6.84 13.70 29.17
N THR A 426 -7.19 12.46 29.52
CA THR A 426 -7.10 11.32 28.59
C THR A 426 -7.91 11.56 27.32
N GLY A 427 -7.37 11.16 26.17
CA GLY A 427 -7.92 11.43 24.84
C GLY A 427 -7.66 12.85 24.33
N THR A 428 -6.89 13.67 25.04
CA THR A 428 -6.53 15.05 24.65
C THR A 428 -5.02 15.22 24.63
N SER A 429 -4.55 16.33 24.06
CA SER A 429 -3.11 16.71 24.07
C SER A 429 -2.69 17.42 25.36
N SER A 430 -3.56 17.54 26.37
CA SER A 430 -3.25 18.24 27.61
C SER A 430 -3.66 17.39 28.82
N LEU A 431 -2.68 16.97 29.61
CA LEU A 431 -2.90 16.20 30.83
C LEU A 431 -2.81 17.10 32.06
N ALA A 432 -3.86 17.09 32.88
CA ALA A 432 -3.91 17.84 34.13
C ALA A 432 -3.40 16.99 35.30
N PHE A 433 -2.59 17.60 36.14
CA PHE A 433 -2.04 17.06 37.36
C PHE A 433 -2.36 17.98 38.54
N THR A 434 -2.48 17.41 39.73
CA THR A 434 -2.75 18.17 40.96
C THR A 434 -1.69 17.90 42.01
N TYR A 435 -1.22 18.96 42.64
CA TYR A 435 -0.25 18.94 43.73
C TYR A 435 -0.84 19.66 44.94
N SER A 436 -0.98 18.94 46.07
CA SER A 436 -1.41 19.52 47.35
C SER A 436 -0.20 19.79 48.22
N VAL A 437 0.05 21.06 48.53
CA VAL A 437 1.21 21.51 49.31
C VAL A 437 1.15 20.95 50.72
N GLN A 438 2.17 20.21 51.12
CA GLN A 438 2.34 19.67 52.47
C GLN A 438 3.21 20.61 53.33
N PRO A 439 3.11 20.53 54.67
CA PRO A 439 3.88 21.39 55.59
C PRO A 439 5.40 21.33 55.43
N THR A 440 5.93 20.23 54.88
CA THR A 440 7.37 20.02 54.67
C THR A 440 7.87 20.49 53.31
N ASP A 441 6.96 20.85 52.42
CA ASP A 441 7.31 21.21 51.05
C ASP A 441 7.85 22.64 51.02
N ALA A 442 8.92 22.86 50.26
CA ALA A 442 9.47 24.19 50.02
C ALA A 442 10.10 24.25 48.64
N SER A 443 9.85 25.33 47.90
CA SER A 443 10.50 25.56 46.62
C SER A 443 10.50 27.06 46.31
N PRO A 444 11.67 27.66 46.07
CA PRO A 444 11.76 29.08 45.70
C PRO A 444 11.16 29.36 44.33
N ASP A 445 11.09 28.35 43.45
CA ASP A 445 10.37 28.36 42.19
C ASP A 445 10.02 26.92 41.81
N LEU A 446 8.72 26.62 41.78
CA LEU A 446 8.21 25.26 41.64
C LEU A 446 8.47 24.74 40.23
N ASP A 447 9.18 23.63 40.16
CA ASP A 447 9.44 22.89 38.93
C ASP A 447 9.37 21.39 39.19
N TYR A 448 9.63 20.59 38.15
CA TYR A 448 9.89 19.17 38.29
C TYR A 448 11.39 18.88 38.53
N THR A 449 11.69 17.70 39.08
CA THR A 449 13.05 17.38 39.57
C THR A 449 14.09 17.21 38.45
N SER A 450 13.69 16.78 37.25
CA SER A 450 14.58 16.53 36.12
C SER A 450 13.81 16.32 34.80
N THR A 451 14.52 16.19 33.69
CA THR A 451 13.93 15.83 32.39
C THR A 451 13.24 14.46 32.37
N ALA A 452 13.47 13.61 33.37
CA ALA A 452 12.87 12.28 33.52
C ALA A 452 11.87 12.20 34.69
N ALA A 453 11.40 13.35 35.20
CA ALA A 453 10.53 13.41 36.38
C ALA A 453 9.10 12.88 36.16
N LEU A 454 8.68 12.71 34.90
CA LEU A 454 7.39 12.11 34.56
C LEU A 454 7.49 10.58 34.60
N SER A 455 6.71 9.97 35.48
CA SER A 455 6.64 8.53 35.66
C SER A 455 5.24 7.98 35.35
N LEU A 456 5.17 6.78 34.78
CA LEU A 456 3.91 6.16 34.38
C LEU A 456 3.16 5.48 35.54
N ASN A 457 3.88 5.12 36.62
CA ASN A 457 3.34 4.44 37.79
C ASN A 457 2.41 3.25 37.46
N GLY A 458 2.93 2.30 36.67
CA GLY A 458 2.18 1.10 36.23
C GLY A 458 1.20 1.33 35.08
N GLY A 459 1.13 2.55 34.53
CA GLY A 459 0.28 2.93 33.40
C GLY A 459 1.01 3.04 32.06
N THR A 460 0.34 3.68 31.10
CA THR A 460 0.86 3.98 29.75
C THR A 460 0.37 5.36 29.30
N LEU A 461 1.17 6.01 28.45
CA LEU A 461 0.78 7.21 27.71
C LEU A 461 0.98 6.91 26.23
N LYS A 462 -0.12 6.74 25.49
CA LYS A 462 -0.09 6.33 24.08
C LYS A 462 -0.94 7.20 23.18
N ASP A 463 -0.59 7.35 21.92
CA ASP A 463 -1.49 7.94 20.91
C ASP A 463 -2.63 6.98 20.49
N ALA A 464 -3.36 7.38 19.46
CA ALA A 464 -4.45 6.57 18.89
C ALA A 464 -3.97 5.31 18.14
N ALA A 465 -2.77 5.34 17.54
CA ALA A 465 -2.16 4.19 16.87
C ALA A 465 -1.51 3.20 17.88
N GLY A 466 -1.27 3.65 19.10
CA GLY A 466 -0.64 2.92 20.19
C GLY A 466 0.87 3.17 20.34
N ASN A 467 1.46 4.21 19.73
CA ASN A 467 2.85 4.58 20.00
C ASN A 467 2.99 5.10 21.44
N ASP A 468 4.04 4.66 22.13
CA ASP A 468 4.37 5.18 23.46
C ASP A 468 4.89 6.61 23.38
N ALA A 469 4.40 7.48 24.25
CA ALA A 469 4.86 8.85 24.35
C ALA A 469 6.31 8.93 24.85
N THR A 470 7.09 9.82 24.25
CA THR A 470 8.40 10.22 24.78
C THR A 470 8.21 11.11 26.00
N LEU A 471 8.63 10.60 27.17
CA LEU A 471 8.37 11.24 28.47
C LEU A 471 9.38 12.33 28.85
N THR A 472 10.36 12.60 28.00
CA THR A 472 11.40 13.60 28.26
C THR A 472 10.80 14.99 28.34
N LEU A 473 10.97 15.65 29.49
CA LEU A 473 10.57 17.02 29.72
C LEU A 473 11.68 17.99 29.31
N ALA A 474 11.37 19.28 29.17
CA ALA A 474 12.38 20.33 29.05
C ALA A 474 13.31 20.34 30.29
N ALA A 475 14.54 20.83 30.18
CA ALA A 475 15.39 20.97 31.36
C ALA A 475 14.73 21.94 32.38
N PRO A 476 14.77 21.66 33.69
CA PRO A 476 14.23 22.57 34.70
C PRO A 476 14.78 23.99 34.54
N GLY A 477 13.91 24.99 34.62
CA GLY A 477 14.22 26.41 34.37
C GLY A 477 14.49 26.82 32.91
N ALA A 478 14.57 25.88 31.97
CA ALA A 478 14.67 26.19 30.53
C ALA A 478 13.30 26.50 29.92
N ALA A 479 13.27 27.07 28.72
CA ALA A 479 12.02 27.33 28.00
C ALA A 479 11.13 26.06 27.96
N ASN A 480 9.83 26.25 28.16
CA ASN A 480 8.81 25.20 28.26
C ASN A 480 8.79 24.35 29.55
N SER A 481 9.70 24.59 30.51
CA SER A 481 9.59 24.04 31.88
C SER A 481 8.55 24.78 32.72
N LEU A 482 8.17 24.23 33.88
CA LEU A 482 7.17 24.86 34.74
C LEU A 482 7.69 26.18 35.31
N ALA A 483 8.92 26.20 35.84
CA ALA A 483 9.56 27.40 36.41
C ALA A 483 9.80 28.50 35.37
N ALA A 484 10.10 28.15 34.12
CA ALA A 484 10.23 29.15 33.05
C ALA A 484 8.87 29.77 32.66
N ASN A 485 7.79 28.99 32.76
CA ASN A 485 6.45 29.43 32.36
C ASN A 485 5.68 30.13 33.48
N LYS A 486 5.99 29.83 34.75
CA LYS A 486 5.23 30.24 35.93
C LYS A 486 6.18 30.52 37.09
N ASN A 487 5.88 31.56 37.86
CA ASN A 487 6.59 31.90 39.08
C ASN A 487 5.73 31.50 40.29
N ILE A 488 5.87 30.24 40.72
CA ILE A 488 5.10 29.67 41.82
C ILE A 488 6.06 29.33 42.95
N VAL A 489 5.94 30.04 44.07
CA VAL A 489 6.76 29.83 45.26
C VAL A 489 5.99 28.97 46.25
N ILE A 490 6.63 27.93 46.77
CA ILE A 490 6.12 27.15 47.91
C ILE A 490 6.88 27.58 49.16
N ASP A 491 6.18 28.31 50.03
CA ASP A 491 6.77 28.93 51.22
C ASP A 491 6.12 28.39 52.50
N ASN A 492 6.69 27.32 53.02
CA ASN A 492 6.41 26.81 54.36
C ASN A 492 7.59 27.05 55.31
N THR A 493 8.50 27.96 54.98
CA THR A 493 9.54 28.35 55.92
C THR A 493 8.91 29.19 57.03
N ALA A 494 9.17 28.85 58.29
CA ALA A 494 8.66 29.61 59.42
C ALA A 494 9.53 30.87 59.63
N PRO A 495 8.93 32.00 60.05
CA PRO A 495 9.69 33.20 60.38
C PRO A 495 10.61 32.91 61.58
N LEU A 496 11.88 33.27 61.43
CA LEU A 496 12.89 33.15 62.48
C LEU A 496 13.11 34.50 63.14
N VAL A 497 13.30 34.54 64.46
CA VAL A 497 13.76 35.77 65.13
C VAL A 497 15.22 36.02 64.73
N SER A 498 15.48 37.14 64.06
CA SER A 498 16.81 37.52 63.57
C SER A 498 17.62 38.30 64.62
N SER A 499 16.95 39.12 65.43
CA SER A 499 17.55 39.80 66.57
C SER A 499 16.51 40.32 67.56
N VAL A 500 16.92 40.54 68.80
CA VAL A 500 16.15 41.26 69.81
C VAL A 500 17.03 42.39 70.33
N ASN A 501 16.55 43.64 70.22
CA ASN A 501 17.32 44.81 70.61
C ASN A 501 16.44 45.86 71.32
N SER A 502 17.08 46.90 71.85
CA SER A 502 16.39 48.10 72.34
C SER A 502 16.99 49.32 71.67
N SER A 503 16.16 50.33 71.40
CA SER A 503 16.63 51.62 70.90
C SER A 503 17.27 52.50 71.98
N LEU A 504 17.22 52.08 73.25
CA LEU A 504 17.83 52.84 74.34
C LEU A 504 19.34 52.56 74.45
N ALA A 505 20.09 53.60 74.81
CA ALA A 505 21.52 53.48 75.07
C ALA A 505 21.79 52.75 76.39
N ASN A 506 22.73 51.80 76.39
CA ASN A 506 23.14 51.02 77.56
C ASN A 506 23.26 51.87 78.84
N GLY A 507 22.61 51.44 79.92
CA GLY A 507 22.61 52.15 81.19
C GLY A 507 21.68 51.55 82.24
N THR A 508 21.48 52.28 83.34
CA THR A 508 20.53 51.93 84.39
C THR A 508 19.23 52.68 84.18
N TYR A 509 18.11 51.96 84.22
CA TYR A 509 16.77 52.53 84.14
C TYR A 509 16.04 52.34 85.47
N LYS A 510 15.23 53.32 85.84
CA LYS A 510 14.48 53.35 87.11
C LYS A 510 13.02 52.94 86.90
N ILE A 511 12.32 52.74 88.00
CA ILE A 511 10.88 52.46 88.01
C ILE A 511 10.14 53.56 87.23
N GLY A 512 9.29 53.16 86.29
CA GLY A 512 8.50 54.06 85.43
C GLY A 512 9.15 54.39 84.08
N ASP A 513 10.41 54.03 83.84
CA ASP A 513 11.04 54.20 82.53
C ASP A 513 10.45 53.20 81.51
N LEU A 514 10.13 53.68 80.31
CA LEU A 514 9.69 52.84 79.19
C LEU A 514 10.90 52.29 78.44
N VAL A 515 11.07 50.96 78.42
CA VAL A 515 12.14 50.28 77.67
C VAL A 515 11.55 49.61 76.43
N PRO A 516 11.64 50.22 75.23
CA PRO A 516 11.20 49.58 74.00
C PRO A 516 12.11 48.39 73.67
N VAL A 517 11.50 47.24 73.36
CA VAL A 517 12.19 46.05 72.88
C VAL A 517 11.66 45.74 71.48
N THR A 518 12.57 45.70 70.50
CA THR A 518 12.27 45.37 69.11
C THR A 518 12.73 43.95 68.85
N VAL A 519 11.80 43.10 68.40
CA VAL A 519 12.08 41.74 67.91
C VAL A 519 12.00 41.80 66.39
N ASN A 520 13.12 41.58 65.71
CA ASN A 520 13.17 41.52 64.25
C ASN A 520 13.03 40.06 63.80
N PHE A 521 12.29 39.82 62.73
CA PHE A 521 12.09 38.51 62.15
C PHE A 521 12.85 38.38 60.82
N SER A 522 12.92 37.18 60.26
CA SER A 522 13.51 36.90 58.95
C SER A 522 12.59 37.30 57.80
N GLU A 523 11.31 37.51 58.08
CA GLU A 523 10.26 37.93 57.15
C GLU A 523 9.15 38.65 57.91
N ALA A 524 8.25 39.31 57.18
CA ALA A 524 7.15 40.05 57.80
C ALA A 524 6.18 39.12 58.53
N VAL A 525 5.92 39.41 59.81
CA VAL A 525 4.99 38.62 60.64
C VAL A 525 3.68 39.37 60.88
N THR A 526 2.56 38.66 60.86
CA THR A 526 1.28 39.20 61.33
C THR A 526 1.10 38.83 62.79
N VAL A 527 0.98 39.85 63.65
CA VAL A 527 0.80 39.63 65.08
C VAL A 527 -0.70 39.56 65.38
N THR A 528 -1.14 38.46 65.99
CA THR A 528 -2.51 38.29 66.51
C THR A 528 -2.48 38.08 68.02
N GLY A 529 -3.52 38.52 68.72
CA GLY A 529 -3.56 38.51 70.19
C GLY A 529 -2.62 39.54 70.84
N THR A 530 -2.22 39.29 72.08
CA THR A 530 -1.35 40.17 72.88
C THR A 530 -0.10 39.40 73.32
N PRO A 531 0.87 39.15 72.42
CA PRO A 531 2.07 38.40 72.78
C PRO A 531 2.91 39.19 73.79
N THR A 532 3.63 38.45 74.62
CA THR A 532 4.47 38.99 75.69
C THR A 532 5.87 38.39 75.63
N LEU A 533 6.89 39.18 75.99
CA LEU A 533 8.26 38.72 76.14
C LEU A 533 8.67 38.83 77.61
N SER A 534 8.95 37.70 78.25
CA SER A 534 9.49 37.68 79.62
C SER A 534 10.95 38.15 79.63
N LEU A 535 11.28 39.04 80.55
CA LEU A 535 12.61 39.61 80.70
C LEU A 535 13.33 38.98 81.89
N ASN A 536 14.66 38.91 81.83
CA ASN A 536 15.49 38.36 82.92
C ASN A 536 15.45 39.20 84.20
N SER A 537 14.92 40.42 84.15
CA SER A 537 14.61 41.25 85.32
C SER A 537 13.36 40.79 86.09
N GLY A 538 12.63 39.79 85.57
CA GLY A 538 11.34 39.35 86.08
C GLY A 538 10.13 40.15 85.54
N GLY A 539 10.38 41.20 84.75
CA GLY A 539 9.34 41.95 84.06
C GLY A 539 8.81 41.27 82.79
N THR A 540 7.71 41.79 82.25
CA THR A 540 7.12 41.32 80.98
C THR A 540 6.97 42.50 80.03
N ALA A 541 7.58 42.43 78.85
CA ALA A 541 7.34 43.38 77.77
C ALA A 541 6.07 42.96 77.01
N THR A 542 5.14 43.90 76.82
CA THR A 542 3.89 43.68 76.09
C THR A 542 4.02 44.22 74.67
N TYR A 543 3.43 43.52 73.70
CA TYR A 543 3.41 43.98 72.31
C TYR A 543 2.80 45.38 72.17
N ALA A 544 3.51 46.27 71.47
CA ALA A 544 3.09 47.65 71.24
C ALA A 544 2.67 47.90 69.78
N SER A 545 3.48 47.49 68.80
CA SER A 545 3.25 47.71 67.35
C SER A 545 4.17 46.84 66.49
N GLY A 546 4.00 46.86 65.17
CA GLY A 546 4.93 46.24 64.20
C GLY A 546 4.36 45.09 63.35
N THR A 547 3.04 44.88 63.35
CA THR A 547 2.42 43.84 62.50
C THR A 547 2.63 44.16 61.02
N GLY A 548 2.93 43.14 60.23
CA GLY A 548 3.24 43.28 58.80
C GLY A 548 4.63 43.85 58.50
N SER A 549 5.51 43.97 59.49
CA SER A 549 6.91 44.38 59.32
C SER A 549 7.84 43.20 59.62
N ALA A 550 9.00 43.16 58.94
CA ALA A 550 10.08 42.21 59.20
C ALA A 550 11.03 42.77 60.25
#